data_AF-A0A0R2K0I7-F1
#
_entry.id   AF-A0A0R2K0I7-F1
#
_cell.length_a   1.000
_cell.length_b   1.000
_cell.length_c   1.000
_cell.angle_alpha   90.00
_cell.angle_beta   90.00
_cell.angle_gamma   90.00
#
_symmetry.space_group_name_H-M   'P 1'
#
loop_
_entity.id
_entity.type
_entity.pdbx_description
1 polymer ?
#
loop_
_entity_poly.entity_id
_entity_poly.type
_entity_poly.pdbx_seq_one_letter_code
_entity_poly.pdbx_strand_id
1 'polypeptide(L)'
;MKKLLNDWKGYLMSGISYMLPVVIGGSLVVAVPTIIALCFGVTNLGSYKTGIWHLMNEIAQIGWTGIGLVNLVLAGYIAYAIGDKPGLAAGFIGGAFATDSNMGFLGALVAGFAAGYTARWCQNHIHVGEKFETIMPLVVVPLNSTMVIAILMGVILKDPLL
;
A
#
# COMPACT_ATOMS: atom_id res chain seq x y z
N MET A 1 3.56 -10.23 -27.05
CA MET A 1 3.74 -8.86 -26.52
C MET A 1 2.42 -8.19 -26.13
N LYS A 2 1.41 -8.09 -27.01
CA LYS A 2 0.12 -7.42 -26.68
C LYS A 2 -0.64 -8.02 -25.48
N LYS A 3 -0.61 -9.35 -25.30
CA LYS A 3 -1.28 -10.06 -24.19
C LYS A 3 -0.67 -9.71 -22.82
N LEU A 4 0.65 -9.87 -22.69
CA LEU A 4 1.42 -9.50 -21.48
C LEU A 4 1.20 -8.05 -21.07
N LEU A 5 1.17 -7.14 -22.03
CA LEU A 5 0.98 -5.71 -21.77
C LEU A 5 -0.46 -5.42 -21.27
N ASN A 6 -1.46 -6.15 -21.76
CA ASN A 6 -2.82 -6.06 -21.22
C ASN A 6 -2.91 -6.61 -19.80
N ASP A 7 -2.22 -7.71 -19.48
CA ASP A 7 -2.22 -8.29 -18.14
C ASP A 7 -1.60 -7.31 -17.12
N TRP A 8 -0.46 -6.71 -17.45
CA TRP A 8 0.21 -5.71 -16.60
C TRP A 8 -0.63 -4.47 -16.36
N LYS A 9 -1.31 -3.99 -17.40
CA LYS A 9 -2.30 -2.91 -17.26
C LYS A 9 -3.42 -3.33 -16.32
N GLY A 10 -3.92 -4.56 -16.43
CA GLY A 10 -4.93 -5.10 -15.51
C GLY A 10 -4.49 -5.04 -14.05
N TYR A 11 -3.29 -5.54 -13.75
CA TYR A 11 -2.74 -5.54 -12.39
C TYR A 11 -2.56 -4.13 -11.82
N LEU A 12 -2.03 -3.21 -12.63
CA LEU A 12 -1.89 -1.81 -12.25
C LEU A 12 -3.25 -1.15 -11.99
N MET A 13 -4.22 -1.37 -12.88
CA MET A 13 -5.57 -0.82 -12.75
C MET A 13 -6.28 -1.36 -11.51
N SER A 14 -6.05 -2.62 -11.13
CA SER A 14 -6.53 -3.13 -9.84
C SER A 14 -5.98 -2.29 -8.69
N GLY A 15 -4.66 -2.11 -8.60
CA GLY A 15 -4.04 -1.28 -7.56
C GLY A 15 -4.63 0.13 -7.48
N ILE A 16 -4.70 0.82 -8.61
CA ILE A 16 -5.23 2.20 -8.69
C ILE A 16 -6.71 2.25 -8.28
N SER A 17 -7.52 1.29 -8.74
CA SER A 17 -8.94 1.22 -8.43
C SER A 17 -9.22 1.09 -6.93
N TYR A 18 -8.43 0.27 -6.22
CA TYR A 18 -8.57 0.12 -4.77
C TYR A 18 -7.96 1.28 -3.98
N MET A 19 -6.92 1.92 -4.51
CA MET A 19 -6.30 3.10 -3.91
C MET A 19 -7.23 4.33 -3.95
N LEU A 20 -7.96 4.52 -5.05
CA LEU A 20 -8.74 5.74 -5.29
C LEU A 20 -9.80 6.02 -4.20
N PRO A 21 -10.64 5.05 -3.76
CA PRO A 21 -11.57 5.26 -2.65
C PRO A 21 -10.89 5.65 -1.34
N VAL A 22 -9.69 5.12 -1.07
CA VAL A 22 -8.94 5.42 0.16
C VAL A 22 -8.46 6.87 0.15
N VAL A 23 -7.94 7.35 -0.98
CA VAL A 23 -7.51 8.75 -1.14
C VAL A 23 -8.68 9.70 -1.05
N ILE A 24 -9.76 9.40 -1.76
CA ILE A 24 -10.96 10.24 -1.78
C ILE A 24 -11.55 10.32 -0.38
N GLY A 25 -11.71 9.18 0.29
CA GLY A 25 -12.22 9.13 1.66
C GLY A 25 -11.37 9.94 2.63
N GLY A 26 -10.03 9.77 2.60
CA GLY A 26 -9.11 10.53 3.44
C GLY A 26 -9.16 12.03 3.16
N SER A 27 -9.12 12.42 1.89
CA SER A 27 -9.09 13.84 1.47
C SER A 27 -10.37 14.58 1.84
N LEU A 28 -11.54 13.94 1.72
CA LEU A 28 -12.81 14.55 2.10
C LEU A 28 -12.90 14.77 3.62
N VAL A 29 -12.38 13.83 4.41
CA VAL A 29 -12.30 13.96 5.87
C VAL A 29 -11.34 15.07 6.31
N VAL A 30 -10.24 15.31 5.57
CA VAL A 30 -9.37 16.48 5.80
C VAL A 30 -10.04 17.80 5.38
N ALA A 31 -10.75 17.80 4.26
CA ALA A 31 -11.30 19.00 3.65
C ALA A 31 -12.34 19.68 4.55
N VAL A 32 -13.24 18.91 5.16
CA VAL A 32 -14.35 19.46 5.96
C VAL A 32 -13.86 20.30 7.16
N PRO A 33 -13.00 19.78 8.07
CA PRO A 33 -12.47 20.57 9.18
C PRO A 33 -11.65 21.78 8.73
N THR A 34 -10.88 21.61 7.66
CA THR A 34 -9.99 22.68 7.14
C THR A 34 -10.79 23.84 6.58
N ILE A 35 -11.84 23.58 5.80
CA ILE A 35 -12.72 24.63 5.26
C ILE A 35 -13.45 25.35 6.38
N ILE A 36 -13.97 24.60 7.37
CA ILE A 36 -14.63 25.21 8.53
C ILE A 36 -13.65 26.12 9.29
N ALA A 37 -12.43 25.66 9.55
CA ALA A 37 -11.41 26.47 10.23
C ALA A 37 -11.09 27.77 9.47
N LEU A 38 -10.93 27.69 8.16
CA LEU A 38 -10.65 28.85 7.32
C LEU A 38 -11.77 29.89 7.35
N CYS A 39 -13.04 29.48 7.38
CA CYS A 39 -14.18 30.39 7.49
C CYS A 39 -14.18 31.22 8.80
N PHE A 40 -13.56 30.70 9.87
CA PHE A 40 -13.41 31.40 11.16
C PHE A 40 -12.04 32.09 11.30
N GLY A 41 -11.26 32.19 10.22
CA GLY A 41 -9.93 32.82 10.22
C GLY A 41 -8.82 31.98 10.84
N VAL A 42 -9.06 30.69 11.10
CA VAL A 42 -8.05 29.77 11.63
C VAL A 42 -7.28 29.14 10.47
N THR A 43 -6.01 29.51 10.35
CA THR A 43 -5.12 29.01 9.28
C THR A 43 -4.34 27.76 9.69
N ASN A 44 -4.22 27.48 11.00
CA ASN A 44 -3.46 26.34 11.50
C ASN A 44 -4.18 25.64 12.66
N LEU A 45 -4.85 24.54 12.34
CA LEU A 45 -5.56 23.68 13.29
C LEU A 45 -4.61 23.01 14.30
N GLY A 46 -3.37 22.72 13.92
CA GLY A 46 -2.37 22.04 14.76
C GLY A 46 -1.82 22.91 15.90
N SER A 47 -2.08 24.21 15.89
CA SER A 47 -1.66 25.13 16.97
C SER A 47 -2.54 25.02 18.21
N TYR A 48 -3.72 24.41 18.10
CA TYR A 48 -4.69 24.29 19.19
C TYR A 48 -4.54 22.96 19.90
N LYS A 49 -4.24 23.01 21.21
CA LYS A 49 -4.08 21.82 22.07
C LYS A 49 -5.36 21.41 22.80
N THR A 50 -6.36 22.28 22.85
CA THR A 50 -7.65 22.03 23.51
C THR A 50 -8.78 22.75 22.77
N GLY A 51 -10.02 22.27 22.95
CA GLY A 51 -11.22 22.88 22.39
C GLY A 51 -11.63 22.38 21.01
N ILE A 52 -12.58 23.07 20.38
CA ILE A 52 -13.22 22.63 19.12
C ILE A 52 -12.23 22.57 17.95
N TRP A 53 -11.23 23.46 17.93
CA TRP A 53 -10.18 23.47 16.90
C TRP A 53 -9.21 22.30 17.02
N HIS A 54 -8.95 21.83 18.25
CA HIS A 54 -8.18 20.61 18.45
C HIS A 54 -8.95 19.39 17.93
N LEU A 55 -10.26 19.29 18.21
CA LEU A 55 -11.11 18.22 17.66
C LEU A 55 -11.11 18.23 16.12
N MET A 56 -11.22 19.41 15.50
CA MET A 56 -11.12 19.57 14.05
C MET A 56 -9.76 19.10 13.51
N ASN A 57 -8.67 19.37 14.23
CA ASN A 57 -7.34 18.85 13.89
C ASN A 57 -7.31 17.32 13.94
N GLU A 58 -7.80 16.70 15.01
CA GLU A 58 -7.82 15.23 15.17
C GLU A 58 -8.61 14.54 14.05
N ILE A 59 -9.77 15.10 13.66
CA ILE A 59 -10.54 14.61 12.52
C ILE A 59 -9.72 14.70 11.22
N ALA A 60 -9.05 15.82 10.99
CA ALA A 60 -8.17 15.97 9.83
C ALA A 60 -6.99 14.97 9.87
N GLN A 61 -6.40 14.69 11.03
CA GLN A 61 -5.31 13.71 11.15
C GLN A 61 -5.73 12.29 10.76
N ILE A 62 -6.98 11.89 11.04
CA ILE A 62 -7.52 10.61 10.57
C ILE A 62 -7.57 10.59 9.03
N GLY A 63 -8.01 11.70 8.41
CA GLY A 63 -8.00 11.85 6.97
C GLY A 63 -6.59 11.76 6.36
N TRP A 64 -5.62 12.45 6.96
CA TRP A 64 -4.20 12.36 6.57
C TRP A 64 -3.64 10.95 6.69
N THR A 65 -4.01 10.22 7.76
CA THR A 65 -3.65 8.81 7.91
C THR A 65 -4.14 7.98 6.73
N GLY A 66 -5.40 8.18 6.32
CA GLY A 66 -5.97 7.51 5.13
C GLY A 66 -5.20 7.83 3.85
N ILE A 67 -4.82 9.09 3.63
CA ILE A 67 -4.00 9.51 2.47
C ILE A 67 -2.62 8.85 2.52
N GLY A 68 -2.03 8.69 3.70
CA GLY A 68 -0.74 8.02 3.90
C GLY A 68 -0.74 6.53 3.48
N LEU A 69 -1.90 5.89 3.43
CA LEU A 69 -2.03 4.48 3.05
C LEU A 69 -1.99 4.23 1.52
N VAL A 70 -1.88 5.28 0.70
CA VAL A 70 -1.86 5.21 -0.77
C VAL A 70 -0.94 4.12 -1.30
N ASN A 71 0.33 4.18 -0.93
CA ASN A 71 1.36 3.28 -1.44
C ASN A 71 1.16 1.86 -0.92
N LEU A 72 0.71 1.72 0.34
CA LEU A 72 0.38 0.43 0.95
C LEU A 72 -0.75 -0.24 0.15
N VAL A 73 -1.85 0.46 -0.08
CA VAL A 73 -3.02 -0.06 -0.79
C VAL A 73 -2.66 -0.37 -2.23
N LEU A 74 -1.97 0.54 -2.92
CA LEU A 74 -1.51 0.31 -4.30
C LEU A 74 -0.70 -0.98 -4.41
N ALA A 75 0.38 -1.11 -3.63
CA ALA A 75 1.28 -2.25 -3.71
C ALA A 75 0.58 -3.56 -3.31
N GLY A 76 -0.24 -3.52 -2.25
CA GLY A 76 -1.02 -4.66 -1.79
C GLY A 76 -1.98 -5.18 -2.86
N TYR A 77 -2.74 -4.31 -3.51
CA TYR A 77 -3.73 -4.73 -4.50
C TYR A 77 -3.14 -5.07 -5.87
N ILE A 78 -1.96 -4.55 -6.23
CA ILE A 78 -1.18 -5.07 -7.36
C ILE A 78 -0.71 -6.49 -7.03
N ALA A 79 -0.15 -6.71 -5.84
CA ALA A 79 0.31 -8.02 -5.42
C ALA A 79 -0.84 -9.04 -5.38
N TYR A 80 -2.01 -8.63 -4.89
CA TYR A 80 -3.23 -9.42 -4.91
C TYR A 80 -3.69 -9.78 -6.32
N ALA A 81 -3.69 -8.81 -7.25
CA ALA A 81 -4.12 -9.06 -8.62
C ALA A 81 -3.22 -10.09 -9.35
N ILE A 82 -1.98 -10.27 -8.90
CA ILE A 82 -1.03 -11.22 -9.49
C ILE A 82 -1.00 -12.55 -8.71
N GLY A 83 -0.83 -12.50 -7.40
CA GLY A 83 -0.56 -13.65 -6.54
C GLY A 83 -1.68 -14.00 -5.56
N ASP A 84 -2.88 -13.46 -5.76
CA ASP A 84 -4.05 -13.66 -4.90
C ASP A 84 -3.82 -13.24 -3.43
N LYS A 85 -4.70 -13.69 -2.53
CA LYS A 85 -4.63 -13.37 -1.09
C LYS A 85 -3.25 -13.62 -0.46
N PRO A 86 -2.51 -14.70 -0.80
CA PRO A 86 -1.20 -14.96 -0.19
C PRO A 86 -0.14 -13.88 -0.47
N GLY A 87 -0.26 -13.13 -1.56
CA GLY A 87 0.67 -12.05 -1.91
C GLY A 87 0.40 -10.71 -1.21
N LEU A 88 -0.76 -10.54 -0.57
CA LEU A 88 -1.17 -9.27 0.05
C LEU A 88 -0.19 -8.80 1.12
N ALA A 89 0.27 -9.72 1.99
CA ALA A 89 1.14 -9.37 3.10
C ALA A 89 2.45 -8.72 2.62
N ALA A 90 3.10 -9.31 1.62
CA ALA A 90 4.31 -8.76 1.03
C ALA A 90 4.07 -7.44 0.27
N GLY A 91 2.93 -7.33 -0.43
CA GLY A 91 2.53 -6.09 -1.09
C GLY A 91 2.32 -4.94 -0.10
N PHE A 92 1.61 -5.17 1.01
CA PHE A 92 1.40 -4.15 2.04
C PHE A 92 2.70 -3.74 2.72
N ILE A 93 3.55 -4.70 3.10
CA ILE A 93 4.83 -4.42 3.75
C ILE A 93 5.75 -3.64 2.80
N GLY A 94 5.84 -4.05 1.53
CA GLY A 94 6.63 -3.34 0.53
C GLY A 94 6.10 -1.94 0.22
N GLY A 95 4.78 -1.77 0.15
CA GLY A 95 4.16 -0.46 -0.05
C GLY A 95 4.36 0.50 1.12
N ALA A 96 4.25 0.00 2.36
CA ALA A 96 4.57 0.79 3.56
C ALA A 96 6.05 1.20 3.57
N PHE A 97 6.94 0.23 3.33
CA PHE A 97 8.38 0.47 3.27
C PHE A 97 8.77 1.49 2.20
N ALA A 98 8.08 1.49 1.05
CA ALA A 98 8.29 2.46 -0.01
C ALA A 98 7.97 3.90 0.43
N THR A 99 6.92 4.08 1.24
CA THR A 99 6.60 5.38 1.86
C THR A 99 7.67 5.79 2.86
N ASP A 100 8.02 4.89 3.79
CA ASP A 100 8.95 5.20 4.88
C ASP A 100 10.37 5.46 4.38
N SER A 101 10.76 4.85 3.26
CA SER A 101 12.08 4.98 2.65
C SER A 101 12.17 6.09 1.58
N ASN A 102 11.16 6.97 1.47
CA ASN A 102 11.08 8.02 0.45
C ASN A 102 11.18 7.53 -1.02
N MET A 103 10.90 6.26 -1.29
CA MET A 103 10.82 5.76 -2.67
C MET A 103 9.49 6.13 -3.35
N GLY A 104 8.49 6.49 -2.54
CA GLY A 104 7.20 6.99 -2.97
C GLY A 104 6.42 5.98 -3.82
N PHE A 105 5.63 6.51 -4.75
CA PHE A 105 4.72 5.73 -5.60
C PHE A 105 5.46 4.71 -6.48
N LEU A 106 6.64 5.06 -7.00
CA LEU A 106 7.41 4.17 -7.87
C LEU A 106 7.96 2.97 -7.09
N GLY A 107 8.45 3.20 -5.87
CA GLY A 107 8.83 2.11 -4.96
C GLY A 107 7.67 1.16 -4.67
N ALA A 108 6.49 1.71 -4.39
CA ALA A 108 5.28 0.93 -4.14
C ALA A 108 4.83 0.10 -5.35
N LEU A 109 4.96 0.66 -6.55
CA LEU A 109 4.69 -0.04 -7.81
C LEU A 109 5.62 -1.26 -7.97
N VAL A 110 6.93 -1.05 -7.84
CA VAL A 110 7.93 -2.11 -7.94
C VAL A 110 7.69 -3.18 -6.86
N ALA A 111 7.41 -2.76 -5.63
CA ALA A 111 7.10 -3.64 -4.52
C ALA A 111 5.87 -4.52 -4.81
N GLY A 112 4.77 -3.92 -5.30
CA GLY A 112 3.54 -4.64 -5.60
C GLY A 112 3.72 -5.70 -6.68
N PHE A 113 4.43 -5.36 -7.76
CA PHE A 113 4.74 -6.32 -8.82
C PHE A 113 5.66 -7.45 -8.35
N ALA A 114 6.74 -7.11 -7.63
CA ALA A 114 7.67 -8.10 -7.09
C ALA A 114 6.95 -9.04 -6.12
N ALA A 115 6.18 -8.51 -5.16
CA ALA A 115 5.43 -9.29 -4.19
C ALA A 115 4.44 -10.25 -4.87
N GLY A 116 3.68 -9.73 -5.84
CA GLY A 116 2.70 -10.51 -6.59
C GLY A 116 3.32 -11.64 -7.40
N TYR A 117 4.41 -11.37 -8.12
CA TYR A 117 5.10 -12.39 -8.91
C TYR A 117 5.78 -13.43 -8.04
N THR A 118 6.41 -13.03 -6.93
CA THR A 118 6.99 -13.98 -5.97
C THR A 118 5.92 -14.85 -5.33
N ALA A 119 4.77 -14.27 -4.97
CA ALA A 119 3.66 -15.02 -4.41
C ALA A 119 3.09 -16.05 -5.38
N ARG A 120 2.89 -15.67 -6.65
CA ARG A 120 2.47 -16.60 -7.71
C ARG A 120 3.52 -17.69 -7.96
N TRP A 121 4.80 -17.33 -7.95
CA TRP A 121 5.88 -18.29 -8.15
C TRP A 121 5.92 -19.33 -7.03
N CYS A 122 5.80 -18.89 -5.77
CA CYS A 122 5.77 -19.78 -4.61
C CYS A 122 4.61 -20.77 -4.69
N GLN A 123 3.42 -20.31 -5.05
CA GLN A 123 2.23 -21.16 -5.18
C GLN A 123 2.36 -22.21 -6.28
N ASN A 124 3.06 -21.88 -7.37
CA ASN A 124 3.20 -22.79 -8.51
C ASN A 124 4.36 -23.79 -8.40
N HIS A 125 5.39 -23.47 -7.61
CA HIS A 125 6.62 -24.28 -7.55
C HIS A 125 6.81 -25.01 -6.22
N ILE A 126 6.32 -24.46 -5.11
CA ILE A 126 6.45 -25.12 -3.81
C ILE A 126 5.25 -26.06 -3.68
N HIS A 127 5.54 -27.35 -3.58
CA HIS A 127 4.54 -28.38 -3.33
C HIS A 127 4.70 -28.85 -1.89
N VAL A 128 3.66 -28.72 -1.09
CA VAL A 128 3.58 -29.28 0.26
C VAL A 128 2.63 -30.47 0.23
N GLY A 129 2.90 -31.49 1.07
CA GLY A 129 1.98 -32.62 1.18
C GLY A 129 0.60 -32.19 1.68
N GLU A 130 -0.45 -32.95 1.36
CA GLU A 130 -1.87 -32.64 1.66
C GLU A 130 -2.13 -32.12 3.07
N LYS A 131 -1.38 -32.61 4.07
CA LYS A 131 -1.51 -32.20 5.48
C LYS A 131 -1.11 -30.74 5.75
N PHE A 132 -0.38 -30.11 4.84
CA PHE A 132 0.21 -28.78 5.01
C PHE A 132 -0.27 -27.76 3.98
N GLU A 133 -1.28 -28.09 3.17
CA GLU A 133 -1.84 -27.17 2.17
C GLU A 133 -2.29 -25.84 2.78
N THR A 134 -2.85 -25.86 3.99
CA THR A 134 -3.27 -24.64 4.71
C THR A 134 -2.08 -23.75 5.14
N ILE A 135 -0.91 -24.34 5.39
CA ILE A 135 0.30 -23.61 5.80
C ILE A 135 0.91 -22.86 4.61
N MET A 136 0.69 -23.34 3.39
CA MET A 136 1.25 -22.73 2.18
C MET A 136 0.82 -21.26 2.00
N PRO A 137 -0.49 -20.93 1.86
CA PRO A 137 -0.92 -19.54 1.65
C PRO A 137 -0.80 -18.66 2.90
N LEU A 138 -0.76 -19.27 4.10
CA LEU A 138 -0.74 -18.55 5.37
C LEU A 138 0.67 -18.18 5.82
N VAL A 139 1.65 -19.05 5.59
CA VAL A 139 3.01 -18.91 6.13
C VAL A 139 4.04 -18.92 5.02
N VAL A 140 4.07 -19.96 4.19
CA VAL A 140 5.16 -20.17 3.22
C VAL A 140 5.19 -19.06 2.18
N VAL A 141 4.05 -18.77 1.57
CA VAL A 141 3.97 -17.75 0.52
C VAL A 141 4.21 -16.35 1.09
N PRO A 142 3.53 -15.92 2.18
CA PRO A 142 3.81 -14.62 2.79
C PRO A 142 5.27 -14.46 3.24
N LEU A 143 5.87 -15.47 3.86
CA LEU A 143 7.27 -15.44 4.31
C LEU A 143 8.24 -15.26 3.14
N ASN A 144 8.12 -16.08 2.09
CA ASN A 144 9.03 -16.02 0.96
C ASN A 144 8.84 -14.72 0.16
N SER A 145 7.60 -14.29 -0.05
CA SER A 145 7.33 -13.03 -0.76
C SER A 145 7.83 -11.81 0.01
N THR A 146 7.63 -11.74 1.34
CA THR A 146 8.20 -10.65 2.15
C THR A 146 9.73 -10.68 2.20
N MET A 147 10.34 -11.87 2.28
CA MET A 147 11.80 -12.00 2.24
C MET A 147 12.38 -11.43 0.94
N VAL A 148 11.74 -11.73 -0.20
CA VAL A 148 12.16 -11.19 -1.49
C VAL A 148 11.99 -9.67 -1.54
N ILE A 149 10.90 -9.13 -1.01
CA ILE A 149 10.72 -7.66 -0.88
C ILE A 149 11.79 -7.05 0.01
N ALA A 150 12.10 -7.65 1.16
CA ALA A 150 13.13 -7.16 2.07
C ALA A 150 14.51 -7.12 1.41
N ILE A 151 14.87 -8.13 0.62
CA ILE A 151 16.13 -8.18 -0.11
C ILE A 151 16.12 -7.16 -1.27
N LEU A 152 15.08 -7.16 -2.10
CA LEU A 152 14.98 -6.26 -3.26
C LEU A 152 14.98 -4.80 -2.85
N MET A 153 14.13 -4.42 -1.89
CA MET A 153 13.97 -3.02 -1.51
C MET A 153 15.01 -2.58 -0.47
N GLY A 154 15.35 -3.44 0.49
CA GLY A 154 16.27 -3.10 1.57
C GLY A 154 17.75 -3.15 1.19
N VAL A 155 18.12 -3.93 0.15
CA VAL A 155 19.53 -4.09 -0.25
C VAL A 155 19.82 -3.47 -1.61
N ILE A 156 18.93 -3.65 -2.60
CA ILE A 156 19.21 -3.28 -4.00
C ILE A 156 18.73 -1.86 -4.32
N LEU A 157 17.66 -1.39 -3.69
CA LEU A 157 17.04 -0.09 -3.98
C LEU A 157 17.31 0.96 -2.89
N LYS A 158 18.45 0.86 -2.19
CA LYS A 158 18.74 1.65 -0.97
C LYS A 158 18.68 3.17 -1.14
N ASP A 159 18.75 3.66 -2.37
CA ASP A 159 18.67 5.09 -2.70
C ASP A 159 17.25 5.46 -3.18
N PRO A 160 16.79 6.71 -2.94
CA PRO A 160 15.52 7.20 -3.43
C PRO A 160 15.43 7.01 -4.94
N LEU A 161 14.38 6.32 -5.40
CA LEU A 161 14.14 6.12 -6.84
C LEU A 161 13.58 7.38 -7.54
N LEU A 162 13.40 8.47 -6.80
CA LEU A 162 12.92 9.78 -7.26
C LEU A 162 13.55 10.91 -6.41
#